data_AF-A0A6P0XG09-F1
#
_entry.id   AF-A0A6P0XG09-F1
#
_cell.length_a   1.000
_cell.length_b   1.000
_cell.length_c   1.000
_cell.angle_alpha   90.00
_cell.angle_beta   90.00
_cell.angle_gamma   90.00
#
_symmetry.space_group_name_H-M   'P 1'
#
loop_
_entity.id
_entity.type
_entity.pdbx_description
1 polymer ?
#
loop_
_entity_poly.entity_id
_entity_poly.type
_entity_poly.pdbx_seq_one_letter_code
_entity_poly.pdbx_strand_id
1 'polypeptide(L)'
;EGTRALGIYDSKAAASSGTAYRIAAQPEQVGRVFLWDLFNPWGWWMELNSTHPLTGKRVRALSTYAEQLGLPTEFDMGRIVGESKNLSKSKLYRNFATDLLLFVAIPIGLVAGLLLGITLVNILPTAPIAFAIIGLGVAILLRTLVMYPNFKQTQESDILTLMSDPYASPLRGQPVKLQGELIGRGDAGYAFGSDLKFQDSTGMIFLRYASRFGALGNFLFGMGKVKNLLGSQGETTGWFRRSIAPWVDMTQFTSSSGTKVNSYHRFWSFVFGSGAMVVGLLLLTVV
;
A
#
# COMPACT_ATOMS: atom_id res chain seq x y z
N GLU A 1 28.73 -3.77 26.02
CA GLU A 1 29.36 -3.77 24.67
C GLU A 1 30.39 -4.90 24.47
N GLY A 2 31.15 -5.33 25.48
CA GLY A 2 32.25 -6.31 25.31
C GLY A 2 31.90 -7.75 24.91
N THR A 3 30.67 -8.24 25.12
CA THR A 3 30.28 -9.62 24.76
C THR A 3 29.87 -9.80 23.29
N ARG A 4 29.62 -8.71 22.55
CA ARG A 4 29.33 -8.76 21.10
C ARG A 4 30.50 -9.30 20.28
N ALA A 5 31.74 -9.07 20.74
CA ALA A 5 32.95 -9.60 20.11
C ALA A 5 33.16 -11.11 20.34
N LEU A 6 32.41 -11.72 21.27
CA LEU A 6 32.52 -13.14 21.64
C LEU A 6 31.43 -14.00 20.98
N GLY A 7 30.68 -13.47 20.00
CA GLY A 7 29.61 -14.22 19.32
C GLY A 7 28.34 -14.44 20.16
N ILE A 8 28.27 -13.86 21.36
CA ILE A 8 27.06 -13.87 22.19
C ILE A 8 26.16 -12.73 21.71
N TYR A 9 25.21 -13.08 20.85
CA TYR A 9 24.25 -12.13 20.27
C TYR A 9 23.24 -11.66 21.32
N ASP A 10 23.07 -10.34 21.42
CA ASP A 10 21.92 -9.75 22.11
C ASP A 10 20.63 -10.10 21.35
N SER A 11 19.53 -10.31 22.07
CA SER A 11 18.18 -10.57 21.54
C SER A 11 17.79 -9.69 20.34
N LYS A 12 18.18 -8.41 20.37
CA LYS A 12 17.95 -7.45 19.25
C LYS A 12 18.82 -7.73 18.03
N ALA A 13 20.06 -8.18 18.22
CA ALA A 13 20.98 -8.55 17.14
C ALA A 13 20.65 -9.94 16.57
N ALA A 14 20.11 -10.85 17.40
CA ALA A 14 19.63 -12.15 16.95
C ALA A 14 18.47 -12.04 15.95
N ALA A 15 17.58 -11.05 16.10
CA ALA A 15 16.50 -10.79 15.15
C ALA A 15 17.03 -10.34 13.77
N SER A 16 18.04 -9.46 13.73
CA SER A 16 18.67 -9.03 12.47
C SER A 16 19.48 -10.15 11.81
N SER A 17 20.23 -10.93 12.60
CA SER A 17 21.01 -12.08 12.10
C SER A 17 20.10 -13.22 11.65
N GLY A 18 18.97 -13.45 12.32
CA GLY A 18 17.96 -14.44 11.91
C GLY A 18 17.22 -14.05 10.63
N THR A 19 16.95 -12.76 10.43
CA THR A 19 16.39 -12.24 9.17
C THR A 19 17.42 -12.38 8.04
N ALA A 20 18.68 -12.02 8.29
CA ALA A 20 19.77 -12.22 7.33
C ALA A 20 20.01 -13.71 7.02
N TYR A 21 19.95 -14.59 8.02
CA TYR A 21 20.04 -16.04 7.84
C TYR A 21 18.87 -16.59 7.01
N ARG A 22 17.64 -16.12 7.22
CA ARG A 22 16.49 -16.51 6.39
C ARG A 22 16.61 -16.02 4.95
N ILE A 23 17.09 -14.79 4.75
CA ILE A 23 17.37 -14.24 3.41
C ILE A 23 18.46 -15.09 2.73
N ALA A 24 19.54 -15.41 3.44
CA ALA A 24 20.61 -16.28 2.95
C ALA A 24 20.19 -17.75 2.75
N ALA A 25 19.20 -18.23 3.51
CA ALA A 25 18.69 -19.60 3.41
C ALA A 25 17.72 -19.78 2.23
N GLN A 26 17.05 -18.70 1.77
CA GLN A 26 16.09 -18.74 0.65
C GLN A 26 16.22 -17.51 -0.27
N PRO A 27 17.41 -17.28 -0.88
CA PRO A 27 17.65 -16.10 -1.72
C PRO A 27 16.74 -16.04 -2.95
N GLU A 28 16.26 -17.19 -3.43
CA GLU A 28 15.32 -17.28 -4.55
C GLU A 28 13.97 -16.61 -4.24
N GLN A 29 13.43 -16.82 -3.04
CA GLN A 29 12.14 -16.24 -2.66
C GLN A 29 12.23 -14.73 -2.51
N VAL A 30 13.36 -14.25 -1.97
CA VAL A 30 13.62 -12.81 -1.84
C VAL A 30 13.88 -12.18 -3.21
N GLY A 31 14.56 -12.88 -4.12
CA GLY A 31 14.80 -12.44 -5.49
C GLY A 31 13.52 -12.14 -6.28
N ARG A 32 12.43 -12.86 -6.00
CA ARG A 32 11.12 -12.61 -6.62
C ARG A 32 10.53 -11.24 -6.32
N VAL A 33 10.85 -10.66 -5.17
CA VAL A 33 10.42 -9.29 -4.81
C VAL A 33 10.90 -8.27 -5.84
N PHE A 34 12.06 -8.51 -6.47
CA PHE A 34 12.62 -7.64 -7.50
C PHE A 34 11.86 -7.71 -8.82
N LEU A 35 11.04 -8.75 -9.08
CA LEU A 35 10.27 -8.83 -10.33
C LEU A 35 9.34 -7.63 -10.50
N TRP A 36 8.76 -7.13 -9.40
CA TRP A 36 7.93 -5.92 -9.43
C TRP A 36 8.77 -4.69 -9.82
N ASP A 37 9.91 -4.48 -9.16
CA ASP A 37 10.81 -3.34 -9.42
C ASP A 37 11.36 -3.34 -10.86
N LEU A 38 11.54 -4.52 -11.44
CA LEU A 38 12.17 -4.71 -12.74
C LEU A 38 11.19 -4.69 -13.92
N PHE A 39 9.96 -5.18 -13.73
CA PHE A 39 9.03 -5.44 -14.84
C PHE A 39 7.65 -4.79 -14.69
N ASN A 40 7.23 -4.36 -13.50
CA ASN A 40 5.92 -3.73 -13.33
C ASN A 40 5.96 -2.27 -13.85
N PRO A 41 5.02 -1.87 -14.74
CA PRO A 41 4.95 -0.48 -15.23
C PRO A 41 4.81 0.57 -14.11
N TRP A 42 4.18 0.21 -12.99
CA TRP A 42 4.11 1.07 -11.80
C TRP A 42 5.49 1.36 -11.20
N GLY A 43 6.41 0.39 -11.23
CA GLY A 43 7.78 0.59 -10.75
C GLY A 43 8.47 1.70 -11.54
N TRP A 44 8.41 1.63 -12.87
CA TRP A 44 8.94 2.69 -13.74
C TRP A 44 8.24 4.04 -13.52
N TRP A 45 6.91 4.07 -13.45
CA TRP A 45 6.15 5.31 -13.25
C TRP A 45 6.50 5.99 -11.92
N MET A 46 6.61 5.22 -10.83
CA MET A 46 6.94 5.75 -9.50
C MET A 46 8.42 6.16 -9.38
N GLU A 47 9.31 5.50 -10.11
CA GLU A 47 10.73 5.84 -10.17
C GLU A 47 10.98 7.23 -10.75
N LEU A 48 10.09 7.75 -11.62
CA LEU A 48 10.19 9.13 -12.14
C LEU A 48 10.18 10.20 -11.04
N ASN A 49 9.58 9.89 -9.88
CA ASN A 49 9.54 10.77 -8.72
C ASN A 49 10.55 10.37 -7.63
N SER A 50 11.51 9.50 -7.96
CA SER A 50 12.53 9.01 -7.03
C SER A 50 13.90 9.62 -7.36
N THR A 51 14.69 9.91 -6.32
CA THR A 51 16.08 10.41 -6.49
C THR A 51 17.06 9.32 -6.89
N HIS A 52 16.66 8.05 -6.77
CA HIS A 52 17.49 6.88 -7.04
C HIS A 52 16.70 5.80 -7.78
N PRO A 53 17.38 4.92 -8.53
CA PRO A 53 16.75 3.75 -9.10
C PRO A 53 16.17 2.84 -8.02
N LEU A 54 15.14 2.07 -8.38
CA LEU A 54 14.52 1.09 -7.47
C LEU A 54 15.52 0.05 -6.95
N THR A 55 15.26 -0.48 -5.76
CA THR A 55 16.15 -1.43 -5.08
C THR A 55 16.49 -2.63 -5.96
N GLY A 56 15.51 -3.26 -6.61
CA GLY A 56 15.77 -4.41 -7.49
C GLY A 56 16.69 -4.08 -8.67
N LYS A 57 16.63 -2.86 -9.23
CA LYS A 57 17.53 -2.41 -10.31
C LYS A 57 18.95 -2.18 -9.79
N ARG A 58 19.08 -1.63 -8.57
CA ARG A 58 20.37 -1.41 -7.91
C ARG A 58 21.05 -2.74 -7.56
N VAL A 59 20.31 -3.68 -6.98
CA VAL A 59 20.82 -5.03 -6.67
C VAL A 59 21.22 -5.73 -7.97
N ARG A 60 20.43 -5.62 -9.05
CA ARG A 60 20.82 -6.16 -10.36
C ARG A 60 22.16 -5.61 -10.84
N ALA A 61 22.35 -4.28 -10.79
CA ALA A 61 23.60 -3.66 -11.21
C ALA A 61 24.79 -4.14 -10.37
N LEU A 62 24.61 -4.24 -9.04
CA LEU A 62 25.64 -4.77 -8.13
C LEU A 62 25.97 -6.23 -8.42
N SER A 63 24.96 -7.08 -8.67
CA SER A 63 25.17 -8.48 -9.08
C SER A 63 25.96 -8.56 -10.39
N THR A 64 25.65 -7.73 -11.39
CA THR A 64 26.40 -7.72 -12.65
C THR A 64 27.86 -7.31 -12.46
N TYR A 65 28.15 -6.33 -11.60
CA TYR A 65 29.54 -5.98 -11.28
C TYR A 65 30.26 -7.12 -10.53
N ALA A 66 29.60 -7.77 -9.58
CA ALA A 66 30.16 -8.91 -8.87
C ALA A 66 30.49 -10.06 -9.81
N GLU A 67 29.59 -10.40 -10.75
CA GLU A 67 29.83 -11.42 -11.79
C GLU A 67 31.04 -11.07 -12.67
N GLN A 68 31.15 -9.83 -13.13
CA GLN A 68 32.29 -9.37 -13.95
C GLN A 68 33.63 -9.43 -13.21
N LEU A 69 33.61 -9.22 -11.89
CA LEU A 69 34.78 -9.31 -11.03
C LEU A 69 35.08 -10.74 -10.56
N GLY A 70 34.29 -11.74 -10.97
CA GLY A 70 34.44 -13.13 -10.54
C GLY A 70 34.10 -13.34 -9.06
N LEU A 71 33.32 -12.44 -8.45
CA LEU A 71 32.88 -12.53 -7.06
C LEU A 71 31.59 -13.37 -6.96
N PRO A 72 31.39 -14.09 -5.83
CA PRO A 72 30.14 -14.80 -5.60
C PRO A 72 28.96 -13.81 -5.46
N THR A 73 27.87 -14.09 -6.17
CA THR A 73 26.62 -13.32 -6.06
C THR A 73 25.61 -14.03 -5.16
N GLU A 74 25.00 -13.28 -4.24
CA GLU A 74 23.94 -13.80 -3.37
C GLU A 74 22.62 -14.04 -4.12
N PHE A 75 22.32 -13.22 -5.13
CA PHE A 75 21.12 -13.33 -5.96
C PHE A 75 21.48 -13.64 -7.42
N ASP A 76 20.99 -14.78 -7.92
CA ASP A 76 21.07 -15.14 -9.34
C ASP A 76 20.06 -14.31 -10.16
N MET A 77 20.56 -13.20 -10.73
CA MET A 77 19.76 -12.30 -11.55
C MET A 77 19.34 -12.93 -12.89
N GLY A 78 20.14 -13.86 -13.43
CA GLY A 78 19.81 -14.59 -14.64
C GLY A 78 18.53 -15.40 -14.48
N ARG A 79 18.41 -16.11 -13.35
CA ARG A 79 17.21 -16.87 -13.00
C ARG A 79 15.99 -15.98 -12.75
N ILE A 80 16.14 -14.87 -12.02
CA ILE A 80 15.05 -13.91 -11.76
C ILE A 80 14.53 -13.33 -13.08
N VAL A 81 15.43 -12.94 -13.98
CA VAL A 81 15.06 -12.48 -15.33
C VAL A 81 14.45 -13.62 -16.15
N GLY A 82 14.89 -14.86 -15.97
CA GLY A 82 14.27 -16.05 -16.54
C GLY A 82 12.80 -16.21 -16.14
N GLU A 83 12.47 -16.04 -14.85
CA GLU A 83 11.10 -16.09 -14.35
C GLU A 83 10.20 -15.02 -14.97
N SER A 84 10.76 -13.89 -15.40
CA SER A 84 10.01 -12.84 -16.09
C SER A 84 9.36 -13.32 -17.40
N LYS A 85 9.90 -14.37 -18.04
CA LYS A 85 9.30 -14.96 -19.25
C LYS A 85 7.94 -15.59 -18.97
N ASN A 86 7.72 -16.06 -17.73
CA ASN A 86 6.43 -16.59 -17.29
C ASN A 86 5.44 -15.48 -16.91
N LEU A 87 5.88 -14.22 -16.84
CA LEU A 87 5.01 -13.10 -16.54
C LEU A 87 4.23 -12.66 -17.77
N SER A 88 2.90 -12.56 -17.62
CA SER A 88 2.03 -12.02 -18.64
C SER A 88 2.19 -10.50 -18.69
N LYS A 89 2.98 -10.02 -19.65
CA LYS A 89 3.11 -8.58 -19.94
C LYS A 89 1.75 -7.93 -20.21
N SER A 90 0.86 -8.62 -20.95
CA SER A 90 -0.51 -8.15 -21.19
C SER A 90 -1.27 -7.89 -19.89
N LYS A 91 -1.17 -8.79 -18.90
CA LYS A 91 -1.81 -8.61 -17.59
C LYS A 91 -1.22 -7.42 -16.81
N LEU A 92 0.11 -7.23 -16.83
CA LEU A 92 0.76 -6.09 -16.19
C LEU A 92 0.29 -4.75 -16.77
N TYR A 93 0.34 -4.60 -18.10
CA TYR A 93 -0.07 -3.36 -18.75
C TYR A 93 -1.57 -3.10 -18.65
N ARG A 94 -2.41 -4.14 -18.71
CA ARG A 94 -3.86 -4.01 -18.46
C ARG A 94 -4.13 -3.55 -17.03
N ASN A 95 -3.45 -4.13 -16.04
CA ASN A 95 -3.57 -3.70 -14.64
C ASN A 95 -3.14 -2.24 -14.48
N PHE A 96 -2.01 -1.85 -15.09
CA PHE A 96 -1.53 -0.49 -15.07
C PHE A 96 -2.52 0.49 -15.72
N ALA A 97 -3.08 0.16 -16.89
CA ALA A 97 -4.08 0.99 -17.57
C ALA A 97 -5.35 1.14 -16.73
N THR A 98 -5.85 0.05 -16.11
CA THR A 98 -7.01 0.14 -15.20
C THR A 98 -6.72 1.01 -14.00
N ASP A 99 -5.50 0.93 -13.45
CA ASP A 99 -5.10 1.73 -12.30
C ASP A 99 -4.94 3.20 -12.68
N LEU A 100 -4.43 3.50 -13.88
CA LEU A 100 -4.36 4.86 -14.41
C LEU A 100 -5.75 5.46 -14.58
N LEU A 101 -6.72 4.70 -15.11
CA LEU A 101 -8.12 5.14 -15.18
C LEU A 101 -8.70 5.42 -13.80
N LEU A 102 -8.38 4.60 -12.79
CA LEU A 102 -8.79 4.86 -11.40
C LEU A 102 -8.13 6.11 -10.82
N PHE A 103 -6.87 6.38 -11.19
CA PHE A 103 -6.14 7.58 -10.79
C PHE A 103 -6.82 8.84 -11.33
N VAL A 104 -7.22 8.83 -12.61
CA VAL A 104 -7.90 9.96 -13.27
C VAL A 104 -9.43 9.93 -13.16
N ALA A 105 -10.02 9.01 -12.40
CA ALA A 105 -11.47 8.85 -12.32
C ALA A 105 -12.20 10.11 -11.82
N ILE A 106 -11.63 10.82 -10.84
CA ILE A 106 -12.23 12.03 -10.27
C ILE A 106 -12.32 13.17 -11.31
N PRO A 107 -11.22 13.60 -11.97
CA PRO A 107 -11.32 14.64 -12.99
C PRO A 107 -12.19 14.21 -14.18
N ILE A 108 -12.18 12.92 -14.57
CA ILE A 108 -13.10 12.41 -15.61
C ILE A 108 -14.56 12.59 -15.18
N GLY A 109 -14.91 12.21 -13.95
CA GLY A 109 -16.27 12.37 -13.43
C GLY A 109 -16.72 13.83 -13.39
N LEU A 110 -15.84 14.73 -12.98
CA LEU A 110 -16.11 16.17 -12.96
C LEU A 110 -16.37 16.69 -14.38
N VAL A 111 -15.47 16.41 -15.33
CA VAL A 111 -15.59 16.88 -16.72
C VAL A 111 -16.81 16.28 -17.41
N ALA A 112 -17.06 14.98 -17.23
CA ALA A 112 -18.24 14.33 -17.78
C ALA A 112 -19.54 14.93 -17.21
N GLY A 113 -19.60 15.18 -15.90
CA GLY A 113 -20.72 15.87 -15.27
C GLY A 113 -20.92 17.29 -15.82
N LEU A 114 -19.84 18.05 -15.98
CA LEU A 114 -19.89 19.41 -16.53
C LEU A 114 -20.41 19.42 -17.98
N LEU A 115 -19.92 18.51 -18.84
CA LEU A 115 -20.38 18.40 -20.23
C LEU A 115 -21.88 18.07 -20.30
N LEU A 116 -22.36 17.14 -19.47
CA LEU A 116 -23.79 16.83 -19.38
C LEU A 116 -24.60 18.03 -18.90
N GLY A 117 -24.12 18.75 -17.89
CA GLY A 117 -24.82 19.93 -17.38
C GLY A 117 -24.89 21.09 -18.38
N ILE A 118 -23.87 21.28 -19.23
CA ILE A 118 -23.90 22.28 -20.32
C ILE A 118 -25.05 22.01 -21.29
N THR A 119 -25.35 20.75 -21.61
CA THR A 119 -26.47 20.42 -22.52
C THR A 119 -27.84 20.82 -21.96
N LEU A 120 -27.95 20.96 -20.64
CA LEU A 120 -29.18 21.27 -19.92
C LEU A 120 -29.26 22.73 -19.45
N VAL A 121 -28.26 23.56 -19.77
CA VAL A 121 -28.14 24.93 -19.26
C VAL A 121 -29.31 25.83 -19.67
N ASN A 122 -29.91 25.59 -20.84
CA ASN A 122 -31.05 26.36 -21.35
C ASN A 122 -32.34 26.10 -20.55
N ILE A 123 -32.40 25.01 -19.81
CA ILE A 123 -33.55 24.61 -18.98
C ILE A 123 -33.29 25.00 -17.52
N LEU A 124 -32.08 24.74 -17.04
CA LEU A 124 -31.65 24.95 -15.66
C LEU A 124 -30.27 25.64 -15.66
N PRO A 125 -30.19 26.95 -15.35
CA PRO A 125 -28.93 27.68 -15.36
C PRO A 125 -27.86 27.10 -14.43
N THR A 126 -28.28 26.45 -13.34
CA THR A 126 -27.40 25.81 -12.35
C THR A 126 -26.92 24.40 -12.77
N ALA A 127 -27.44 23.84 -13.88
CA ALA A 127 -27.15 22.47 -14.31
C ALA A 127 -25.65 22.17 -14.52
N PRO A 128 -24.83 23.02 -15.17
CA PRO A 128 -23.40 22.74 -15.36
C PRO A 128 -22.65 22.46 -14.04
N ILE A 129 -22.92 23.27 -13.03
CA ILE A 129 -22.27 23.16 -11.71
C ILE A 129 -22.84 21.96 -10.94
N ALA A 130 -24.16 21.81 -10.94
CA ALA A 130 -24.82 20.72 -10.24
C ALA A 130 -24.37 19.35 -10.77
N PHE A 131 -24.39 19.12 -12.09
CA PHE A 131 -23.95 17.85 -12.68
C PHE A 131 -22.44 17.62 -12.53
N ALA A 132 -21.61 18.66 -12.54
CA ALA A 132 -20.17 18.51 -12.25
C ALA A 132 -19.92 17.99 -10.82
N ILE A 133 -20.65 18.51 -9.82
CA ILE A 133 -20.55 18.08 -8.42
C ILE A 133 -21.12 16.66 -8.24
N ILE A 134 -22.23 16.32 -8.90
CA ILE A 134 -22.77 14.96 -8.91
C ILE A 134 -21.75 13.99 -9.53
N GLY A 135 -21.17 14.35 -10.68
CA GLY A 135 -20.14 13.55 -11.37
C GLY A 135 -18.90 13.33 -10.51
N LEU A 136 -18.46 14.36 -9.77
CA LEU A 136 -17.41 14.24 -8.77
C LEU A 136 -17.78 13.24 -7.66
N GLY A 137 -18.99 13.35 -7.10
CA GLY A 137 -19.47 12.45 -6.05
C GLY A 137 -19.51 10.99 -6.50
N VAL A 138 -20.08 10.73 -7.67
CA VAL A 138 -20.12 9.39 -8.29
C VAL A 138 -18.71 8.84 -8.52
N ALA A 139 -17.79 9.66 -9.06
CA ALA A 139 -16.42 9.22 -9.30
C ALA A 139 -15.67 8.88 -8.00
N ILE A 140 -15.85 9.67 -6.93
CA ILE A 140 -15.25 9.35 -5.61
C ILE A 140 -15.78 8.00 -5.11
N LEU A 141 -17.09 7.77 -5.18
CA LEU A 141 -17.70 6.53 -4.70
C LEU A 141 -17.23 5.31 -5.50
N LEU A 142 -17.31 5.37 -6.84
CA LEU A 142 -16.86 4.30 -7.72
C LEU A 142 -15.38 3.98 -7.52
N ARG A 143 -14.53 5.01 -7.47
CA ARG A 143 -13.09 4.86 -7.19
C ARG A 143 -12.87 4.17 -5.85
N THR A 144 -13.58 4.59 -4.80
CA THR A 144 -13.44 4.01 -3.45
C THR A 144 -13.83 2.54 -3.41
N LEU A 145 -14.89 2.14 -4.12
CA LEU A 145 -15.34 0.76 -4.19
C LEU A 145 -14.30 -0.15 -4.86
N VAL A 146 -13.61 0.35 -5.89
CA VAL A 146 -12.56 -0.41 -6.59
C VAL A 146 -11.24 -0.41 -5.81
N MET A 147 -10.86 0.71 -5.19
CA MET A 147 -9.62 0.82 -4.41
C MET A 147 -9.64 -0.02 -3.12
N TYR A 148 -10.83 -0.27 -2.56
CA TYR A 148 -11.04 -0.97 -1.29
C TYR A 148 -12.05 -2.12 -1.45
N PRO A 149 -11.64 -3.22 -2.12
CA PRO A 149 -12.51 -4.38 -2.34
C PRO A 149 -12.94 -5.03 -1.03
N ASN A 150 -14.07 -5.75 -1.05
CA ASN A 150 -14.61 -6.39 0.15
C ASN A 150 -13.75 -7.57 0.63
N PHE A 151 -13.70 -7.75 1.95
CA PHE A 151 -12.97 -8.82 2.65
C PHE A 151 -13.56 -10.24 2.51
N LYS A 152 -14.46 -10.47 1.54
CA LYS A 152 -15.15 -11.76 1.37
C LYS A 152 -14.21 -12.93 1.04
N GLN A 153 -13.00 -12.63 0.57
CA GLN A 153 -11.93 -13.60 0.25
C GLN A 153 -10.62 -13.15 0.89
N THR A 154 -10.63 -12.83 2.18
CA THR A 154 -9.38 -12.47 2.88
C THR A 154 -8.53 -13.72 2.99
N GLN A 155 -7.44 -13.78 2.22
CA GLN A 155 -6.48 -14.87 2.30
C GLN A 155 -5.50 -14.57 3.44
N GLU A 156 -5.25 -15.58 4.26
CA GLU A 156 -4.10 -15.57 5.16
C GLU A 156 -2.84 -15.67 4.29
N SER A 157 -1.92 -14.73 4.50
CA SER A 157 -0.70 -14.62 3.71
C SER A 157 0.43 -14.14 4.58
N ASP A 158 1.65 -14.26 4.05
CA ASP A 158 2.85 -13.69 4.63
C ASP A 158 3.30 -12.45 3.84
N ILE A 159 4.06 -11.57 4.49
CA ILE A 159 4.61 -10.34 3.92
C ILE A 159 5.50 -10.66 2.72
N LEU A 160 6.38 -11.65 2.81
CA LEU A 160 7.25 -12.02 1.69
C LEU A 160 6.45 -12.48 0.45
N THR A 161 5.38 -13.24 0.66
CA THR A 161 4.49 -13.71 -0.41
C THR A 161 3.79 -12.53 -1.09
N LEU A 162 3.28 -11.57 -0.32
CA LEU A 162 2.66 -10.35 -0.85
C LEU A 162 3.66 -9.48 -1.61
N MET A 163 4.87 -9.33 -1.07
CA MET A 163 5.94 -8.56 -1.68
C MET A 163 6.47 -9.19 -2.97
N SER A 164 6.35 -10.51 -3.10
CA SER A 164 6.76 -11.29 -4.26
C SER A 164 5.73 -11.29 -5.39
N ASP A 165 4.53 -10.72 -5.21
CA ASP A 165 3.54 -10.61 -6.29
C ASP A 165 3.93 -9.50 -7.29
N PRO A 166 4.34 -9.85 -8.53
CA PRO A 166 4.71 -8.85 -9.54
C PRO A 166 3.50 -8.09 -10.08
N TYR A 167 2.27 -8.60 -9.90
CA TYR A 167 1.04 -7.97 -10.40
C TYR A 167 0.37 -7.05 -9.37
N ALA A 168 0.92 -6.95 -8.16
CA ALA A 168 0.38 -6.13 -7.10
C ALA A 168 0.33 -4.65 -7.51
N SER A 169 -0.77 -3.98 -7.14
CA SER A 169 -1.08 -2.61 -7.51
C SER A 169 -0.90 -1.66 -6.31
N PRO A 170 -0.47 -0.40 -6.55
CA PRO A 170 -0.52 0.63 -5.53
C PRO A 170 -1.94 1.18 -5.30
N LEU A 171 -2.82 1.11 -6.32
CA LEU A 171 -4.15 1.73 -6.29
C LEU A 171 -5.27 0.74 -5.97
N ARG A 172 -5.16 -0.52 -6.39
CA ARG A 172 -6.10 -1.57 -6.00
C ARG A 172 -5.53 -2.34 -4.83
N GLY A 173 -6.13 -2.13 -3.66
CA GLY A 173 -5.71 -2.80 -2.44
C GLY A 173 -6.08 -4.28 -2.46
N GLN A 174 -5.11 -5.16 -2.16
CA GLN A 174 -5.35 -6.60 -2.03
C GLN A 174 -5.78 -6.92 -0.60
N PRO A 175 -6.97 -7.50 -0.36
CA PRO A 175 -7.44 -7.82 0.98
C PRO A 175 -6.60 -8.95 1.59
N VAL A 176 -5.99 -8.71 2.74
CA VAL A 176 -5.05 -9.63 3.37
C VAL A 176 -5.27 -9.71 4.88
N LYS A 177 -4.90 -10.86 5.46
CA LYS A 177 -4.85 -11.13 6.90
C LYS A 177 -3.45 -11.61 7.23
N LEU A 178 -2.76 -10.88 8.10
CA LEU A 178 -1.37 -11.15 8.48
C LEU A 178 -1.31 -11.38 10.00
N GLN A 179 -0.47 -12.31 10.41
CA GLN A 179 -0.21 -12.63 11.82
C GLN A 179 1.23 -12.28 12.17
N GLY A 180 1.45 -11.63 13.32
CA GLY A 180 2.75 -11.07 13.65
C GLY A 180 2.72 -10.14 14.86
N GLU A 181 3.73 -9.29 14.97
CA GLU A 181 3.97 -8.42 16.11
C GLU A 181 4.09 -6.94 15.69
N LEU A 182 3.54 -6.05 16.51
CA LEU A 182 3.74 -4.61 16.37
C LEU A 182 5.08 -4.18 17.00
N ILE A 183 6.11 -4.07 16.19
CA ILE A 183 7.47 -3.79 16.69
C ILE A 183 7.77 -2.29 16.91
N GLY A 184 6.95 -1.40 16.35
CA GLY A 184 7.24 0.03 16.43
C GLY A 184 6.26 0.94 15.74
N ARG A 185 6.61 2.23 15.72
CA ARG A 185 5.92 3.27 14.97
C ARG A 185 6.45 3.33 13.54
N GLY A 186 5.60 3.72 12.60
CA GLY A 186 5.95 3.90 11.19
C GLY A 186 7.08 4.90 11.01
N ASP A 187 6.89 6.10 11.55
CA ASP A 187 7.92 7.14 11.54
C ASP A 187 8.79 7.06 12.81
N ALA A 188 10.10 6.96 12.61
CA ALA A 188 11.06 6.81 13.70
C ALA A 188 11.31 8.17 14.34
N GLY A 189 10.96 8.32 15.62
CA GLY A 189 11.14 9.57 16.37
C GLY A 189 9.89 10.45 16.43
N TYR A 190 8.88 10.20 15.59
CA TYR A 190 7.60 10.92 15.70
C TYR A 190 6.69 10.30 16.77
N ALA A 191 6.72 10.87 17.97
CA ALA A 191 5.97 10.41 19.14
C ALA A 191 4.43 10.48 19.00
N PHE A 192 3.92 11.10 17.94
CA PHE A 192 2.49 11.21 17.64
C PHE A 192 2.09 10.47 16.35
N GLY A 193 3.01 9.71 15.75
CA GLY A 193 2.72 8.91 14.56
C GLY A 193 1.69 7.84 14.84
N SER A 194 0.64 7.80 14.01
CA SER A 194 -0.43 6.80 14.06
C SER A 194 -0.11 5.52 13.31
N ASP A 195 0.77 5.60 12.33
CA ASP A 195 1.18 4.46 11.51
C ASP A 195 2.11 3.55 12.32
N LEU A 196 2.04 2.25 12.05
CA LEU A 196 2.69 1.21 12.83
C LEU A 196 3.65 0.39 11.96
N LYS A 197 4.66 -0.21 12.58
CA LYS A 197 5.51 -1.24 11.98
C LYS A 197 5.03 -2.60 12.48
N PHE A 198 4.72 -3.47 11.54
CA PHE A 198 4.27 -4.83 11.81
C PHE A 198 5.26 -5.81 11.22
N GLN A 199 5.65 -6.81 12.00
CA GLN A 199 6.61 -7.83 11.62
C GLN A 199 5.95 -9.20 11.72
N ASP A 200 5.97 -9.94 10.62
CA ASP A 200 5.61 -11.36 10.63
C ASP A 200 6.89 -12.22 10.66
N SER A 201 6.75 -13.53 10.47
CA SER A 201 7.92 -14.41 10.43
C SER A 201 8.86 -14.10 9.25
N THR A 202 8.33 -13.54 8.16
CA THR A 202 8.97 -13.42 6.85
C THR A 202 9.58 -12.05 6.57
N GLY A 203 9.11 -11.00 7.25
CA GLY A 203 9.56 -9.63 7.04
C GLY A 203 8.79 -8.60 7.85
N MET A 204 8.98 -7.33 7.49
CA MET A 204 8.34 -6.18 8.14
C MET A 204 7.60 -5.34 7.10
N ILE A 205 6.43 -4.82 7.47
CA ILE A 205 5.65 -3.89 6.66
C ILE A 205 5.04 -2.78 7.51
N PHE A 206 4.74 -1.66 6.87
CA PHE A 206 4.03 -0.55 7.50
C PHE A 206 2.51 -0.78 7.48
N LEU A 207 1.86 -0.53 8.61
CA LEU A 207 0.41 -0.47 8.71
C LEU A 207 -0.03 0.99 8.79
N ARG A 208 -0.87 1.42 7.84
CA ARG A 208 -1.44 2.77 7.84
C ARG A 208 -2.72 2.81 8.65
N TYR A 209 -2.77 3.73 9.61
CA TYR A 209 -3.94 3.97 10.43
C TYR A 209 -4.70 5.22 9.97
N ALA A 210 -5.98 5.03 9.68
CA ALA A 210 -6.94 6.10 9.45
C ALA A 210 -8.04 6.09 10.52
N SER A 211 -8.17 7.20 11.26
CA SER A 211 -9.26 7.45 12.20
C SER A 211 -10.50 8.02 11.50
N ARG A 212 -11.68 7.79 12.09
CA ARG A 212 -12.93 8.45 11.66
C ARG A 212 -12.85 9.97 11.82
N PHE A 213 -12.14 10.44 12.84
CA PHE A 213 -11.95 11.87 13.12
C PHE A 213 -10.79 12.50 12.33
N GLY A 214 -10.32 11.84 11.26
CA GLY A 214 -9.27 12.36 10.39
C GLY A 214 -7.95 12.61 11.14
N ALA A 215 -7.29 13.72 10.82
CA ALA A 215 -5.97 14.07 11.36
C ALA A 215 -5.96 14.15 12.90
N LEU A 216 -7.00 14.72 13.51
CA LEU A 216 -7.10 14.84 14.96
C LEU A 216 -7.17 13.45 15.62
N GLY A 217 -7.98 12.56 15.05
CA GLY A 217 -8.08 11.18 15.53
C GLY A 217 -6.79 10.39 15.36
N ASN A 218 -6.07 10.60 14.27
CA ASN A 218 -4.74 9.99 14.05
C ASN A 218 -3.74 10.46 15.10
N PHE A 219 -3.69 11.76 15.37
CA PHE A 219 -2.84 12.35 16.40
C PHE A 219 -3.13 11.78 17.79
N LEU A 220 -4.39 11.74 18.21
CA LEU A 220 -4.81 11.21 19.51
C LEU A 220 -4.48 9.71 19.65
N PHE A 221 -4.68 8.94 18.58
CA PHE A 221 -4.31 7.53 18.54
C PHE A 221 -2.79 7.35 18.72
N GLY A 222 -2.00 8.10 17.93
CA GLY A 222 -0.54 8.08 17.98
C GLY A 222 0.04 8.52 19.32
N MET A 223 -0.58 9.53 19.96
CA MET A 223 -0.15 10.04 21.25
C MET A 223 -0.34 9.03 22.37
N GLY A 224 -1.53 8.43 22.48
CA GLY A 224 -1.91 7.64 23.65
C GLY A 224 -1.90 6.12 23.43
N LYS A 225 -2.56 5.64 22.37
CA LYS A 225 -2.87 4.21 22.22
C LYS A 225 -1.72 3.41 21.64
N VAL A 226 -0.95 3.99 20.72
CA VAL A 226 0.13 3.27 20.02
C VAL A 226 1.16 2.70 20.99
N LYS A 227 1.57 3.46 22.02
CA LYS A 227 2.58 3.02 22.99
C LYS A 227 2.21 1.71 23.68
N ASN A 228 0.92 1.49 23.97
CA ASN A 228 0.42 0.29 24.65
C ASN A 228 0.26 -0.91 23.72
N LEU A 229 0.32 -0.70 22.41
CA LEU A 229 0.20 -1.73 21.39
C LEU A 229 1.57 -2.22 20.91
N LEU A 230 2.65 -1.48 21.19
CA LEU A 230 4.00 -1.91 20.81
C LEU A 230 4.40 -3.15 21.61
N GLY A 231 5.02 -4.11 20.94
CA GLY A 231 5.37 -5.42 21.46
C GLY A 231 4.19 -6.39 21.56
N SER A 232 2.98 -6.01 21.11
CA SER A 232 1.84 -6.91 21.11
C SER A 232 1.85 -7.81 19.88
N GLN A 233 1.73 -9.11 20.11
CA GLN A 233 1.44 -10.09 19.06
C GLN A 233 -0.05 -10.04 18.73
N GLY A 234 -0.38 -10.19 17.47
CA GLY A 234 -1.76 -10.13 17.02
C GLY A 234 -1.94 -10.35 15.54
N GLU A 235 -3.17 -10.14 15.12
CA GLU A 235 -3.61 -10.29 13.76
C GLU A 235 -4.05 -8.94 13.20
N THR A 236 -3.56 -8.62 12.01
CA THR A 236 -3.97 -7.44 11.25
C THR A 236 -4.72 -7.85 9.99
N THR A 237 -5.80 -7.15 9.72
CA THR A 237 -6.55 -7.23 8.46
C THR A 237 -6.48 -5.88 7.78
N GLY A 238 -6.41 -5.89 6.45
CA GLY A 238 -6.36 -4.66 5.68
C GLY A 238 -6.14 -4.89 4.21
N TRP A 239 -5.80 -3.83 3.50
CA TRP A 239 -5.49 -3.89 2.08
C TRP A 239 -4.00 -3.65 1.83
N PHE A 240 -3.29 -4.67 1.35
CA PHE A 240 -1.91 -4.56 0.90
C PHE A 240 -1.84 -3.74 -0.39
N ARG A 241 -0.88 -2.82 -0.44
CA ARG A 241 -0.57 -2.00 -1.61
C ARG A 241 0.92 -2.07 -1.88
N ARG A 242 1.27 -2.46 -3.11
CA ARG A 242 2.66 -2.47 -3.55
C ARG A 242 3.01 -1.13 -4.19
N SER A 243 3.90 -0.40 -3.52
CA SER A 243 4.56 0.79 -4.04
C SER A 243 6.06 0.72 -3.72
N ILE A 244 6.82 1.80 -3.98
CA ILE A 244 8.23 1.92 -3.57
C ILE A 244 8.38 1.68 -2.06
N ALA A 245 7.46 2.23 -1.27
CA ALA A 245 7.32 1.93 0.15
C ALA A 245 6.01 1.14 0.33
N PRO A 246 6.04 -0.20 0.37
CA PRO A 246 4.82 -0.99 0.52
C PRO A 246 4.17 -0.75 1.89
N TRP A 247 2.84 -0.77 1.92
CA TRP A 247 2.09 -0.67 3.16
C TRP A 247 0.80 -1.48 3.09
N VAL A 248 0.21 -1.73 4.26
CA VAL A 248 -1.13 -2.27 4.41
C VAL A 248 -2.02 -1.17 4.99
N ASP A 249 -3.07 -0.82 4.27
CA ASP A 249 -4.14 0.01 4.82
C ASP A 249 -4.93 -0.83 5.81
N MET A 250 -4.56 -0.71 7.09
CA MET A 250 -5.14 -1.50 8.16
C MET A 250 -6.63 -1.18 8.31
N THR A 251 -7.46 -2.20 8.45
CA THR A 251 -8.87 -2.06 8.85
C THR A 251 -9.10 -2.44 10.28
N GLN A 252 -8.44 -3.50 10.73
CA GLN A 252 -8.56 -3.96 12.10
C GLN A 252 -7.28 -4.66 12.51
N PHE A 253 -6.79 -4.32 13.70
CA PHE A 253 -5.78 -5.07 14.42
C PHE A 253 -6.38 -5.64 15.71
N THR A 254 -6.15 -6.92 15.96
CA THR A 254 -6.57 -7.62 17.16
C THR A 254 -5.33 -8.17 17.86
N SER A 255 -5.00 -7.62 19.02
CA SER A 255 -3.94 -8.13 19.88
C SER A 255 -4.36 -9.45 20.53
N SER A 256 -3.39 -10.32 20.84
CA SER A 256 -3.57 -11.50 21.67
C SER A 256 -4.11 -11.16 23.07
N SER A 257 -3.83 -9.95 23.56
CA SER A 257 -4.40 -9.41 24.81
C SER A 257 -5.87 -8.98 24.71
N GLY A 258 -6.50 -9.14 23.54
CA GLY A 258 -7.91 -8.80 23.30
C GLY A 258 -8.16 -7.35 22.91
N THR A 259 -7.14 -6.49 22.88
CA THR A 259 -7.29 -5.10 22.40
C THR A 259 -7.58 -5.09 20.90
N LYS A 260 -8.66 -4.40 20.51
CA LYS A 260 -9.07 -4.24 19.11
C LYS A 260 -8.92 -2.79 18.68
N VAL A 261 -8.24 -2.58 17.56
CA VAL A 261 -8.04 -1.27 16.94
C VAL A 261 -8.65 -1.30 15.56
N ASN A 262 -9.63 -0.43 15.32
CA ASN A 262 -10.30 -0.31 14.02
C ASN A 262 -9.86 0.95 13.30
N SER A 263 -9.80 0.87 11.98
CA SER A 263 -9.42 1.95 11.09
C SER A 263 -10.38 2.04 9.89
N TYR A 264 -10.52 3.26 9.34
CA TYR A 264 -11.66 3.67 8.52
C TYR A 264 -11.25 4.40 7.25
N HIS A 265 -10.38 3.78 6.44
CA HIS A 265 -9.89 4.36 5.18
C HIS A 265 -10.99 4.78 4.19
N ARG A 266 -12.13 4.07 4.19
CA ARG A 266 -13.26 4.37 3.28
C ARG A 266 -14.17 5.50 3.78
N PHE A 267 -14.14 5.83 5.07
CA PHE A 267 -15.19 6.62 5.72
C PHE A 267 -15.33 8.02 5.10
N TRP A 268 -14.23 8.77 5.03
CA TRP A 268 -14.26 10.12 4.46
C TRP A 268 -14.56 10.14 2.96
N SER A 269 -14.12 9.12 2.22
CA SER A 269 -14.47 9.02 0.80
C SER A 269 -15.97 8.81 0.59
N PHE A 270 -16.61 8.00 1.43
CA PHE A 270 -18.08 7.86 1.40
C PHE A 270 -18.79 9.16 1.80
N VAL A 271 -18.33 9.83 2.87
CA VAL A 271 -18.91 11.10 3.33
C VAL A 271 -18.79 12.20 2.28
N PHE A 272 -17.62 12.38 1.67
CA PHE A 272 -17.42 13.39 0.62
C PHE A 272 -18.14 13.01 -0.67
N GLY A 273 -18.13 11.74 -1.06
CA GLY A 273 -18.83 11.27 -2.25
C GLY A 273 -20.35 11.46 -2.14
N SER A 274 -20.97 11.04 -1.04
CA SER A 274 -22.40 11.22 -0.81
C SER A 274 -22.77 12.69 -0.58
N GLY A 275 -21.95 13.43 0.18
CA GLY A 275 -22.13 14.86 0.41
C GLY A 275 -22.13 15.66 -0.89
N ALA A 276 -21.19 15.37 -1.80
CA ALA A 276 -21.16 15.99 -3.12
C ALA A 276 -22.45 15.68 -3.91
N MET A 277 -22.92 14.43 -3.92
CA MET A 277 -24.17 14.08 -4.60
C MET A 277 -25.38 14.85 -4.04
N VAL A 278 -25.49 14.97 -2.70
CA VAL A 278 -26.58 15.73 -2.07
C VAL A 278 -26.51 17.21 -2.43
N VAL A 279 -25.32 17.82 -2.35
CA VAL A 279 -25.13 19.24 -2.72
C VAL A 279 -25.49 19.47 -4.19
N GLY A 280 -25.05 18.58 -5.08
CA GLY A 280 -25.37 18.68 -6.50
C GLY A 280 -26.88 18.55 -6.77
N LEU A 281 -27.58 17.66 -6.06
CA LEU A 281 -29.04 17.55 -6.16
C LEU A 281 -29.76 18.80 -5.63
N LEU A 282 -29.31 19.37 -4.51
CA LEU A 282 -29.87 20.61 -3.98
C LEU A 282 -29.69 21.78 -4.95
N LEU A 283 -28.55 21.88 -5.64
CA LEU A 283 -28.31 22.92 -6.64
C LEU A 283 -29.25 22.84 -7.84
N LEU A 284 -29.75 21.64 -8.19
CA LEU A 284 -30.76 21.50 -9.24
C LEU A 284 -32.14 22.04 -8.82
N THR A 285 -32.41 22.12 -7.51
CA THR A 285 -33.68 22.65 -6.99
C THR A 285 -33.68 24.17 -6.83
N VAL A 286 -32.48 24.77 -6.81
CA VAL A 286 -32.32 26.23 -6.82
C VAL A 286 -32.41 26.67 -8.28
N VAL A 287 -33.60 27.14 -8.66
CA VAL A 287 -33.91 27.73 -9.97
C VAL A 287 -33.46 29.19 -10.01
#